data_AF-A0A941VIE0-F1
#
_entry.id   AF-A0A941VIE0-F1
#
_cell.length_a   1.000
_cell.length_b   1.000
_cell.length_c   1.000
_cell.angle_alpha   90.00
_cell.angle_beta   90.00
_cell.angle_gamma   90.00
#
_symmetry.space_group_name_H-M   'P 1'
#
loop_
_entity.id
_entity.type
_entity.pdbx_description
1 polymer ?
#
loop_
_entity_poly.entity_id
_entity_poly.type
_entity_poly.pdbx_seq_one_letter_code
_entity_poly.pdbx_strand_id
1 'polypeptide(L)'
;ARLRLQEPHTLLAYRLNNRLRLSYYHNGLLRFSRLISSDTPTQLPGNAADEIAKTQLYLTGQRILPREARLHVLLLDPSGQLDSTQAQLNADPAFSTRLIDMASLGHALRIPDSFLAATPEVAPLAAIAGEPMQLNLAPPELLQRHTEFRWRRSLHAIAGAIALLGLGITAAYWLHAQDLNDQARRMAQQQQQLDARYQAIAQAFPVQTATPEHLAQTVSLARHLASQPTDTAALLAAVSQALSAAPDIHLESLDWRDGVPPTADGMTIKLDAALTSFDGNYRAAMQRIERLMETLRAVPSLHDVRLLNSPVNAESSSTLTGKTLNAGASNEPVARFSIELIYREATP
;
A
#
# COMPACT_ATOMS: atom_id res chain seq x y z
N ALA A 1 30.53 44.78 16.89
CA ALA A 1 31.64 44.01 16.29
C ALA A 1 32.97 44.49 16.87
N ARG A 2 33.82 43.55 17.30
CA ARG A 2 35.30 43.65 17.41
C ARG A 2 35.90 44.82 18.20
N LEU A 3 35.88 44.73 19.53
CA LEU A 3 37.03 45.17 20.36
C LEU A 3 38.11 44.09 20.48
N ARG A 4 37.95 42.95 19.78
CA ARG A 4 38.95 41.89 19.68
C ARG A 4 40.10 42.36 18.80
N LEU A 5 41.14 42.93 19.40
CA LEU A 5 42.44 43.06 18.75
C LEU A 5 43.10 41.68 18.72
N GLN A 6 43.60 41.30 17.54
CA GLN A 6 44.35 40.06 17.34
C GLN A 6 45.87 40.28 17.42
N GLU A 7 46.29 41.48 17.79
CA GLU A 7 47.70 41.83 17.85
C GLU A 7 48.38 41.14 19.04
N PRO A 8 49.55 40.51 18.81
CA PRO A 8 50.23 39.71 19.83
C PRO A 8 50.76 40.56 20.99
N HIS A 9 51.00 41.86 20.77
CA HIS A 9 51.56 42.78 21.76
C HIS A 9 50.69 44.02 21.89
N THR A 10 49.77 43.99 22.86
CA THR A 10 48.82 45.07 23.08
C THR A 10 49.02 45.70 24.46
N LEU A 11 49.10 47.03 24.52
CA LEU A 11 49.10 47.80 25.75
C LEU A 11 47.76 48.54 25.88
N LEU A 12 46.98 48.22 26.90
CA LEU A 12 45.80 48.99 27.27
C LEU A 12 46.22 50.11 28.22
N ALA A 13 46.10 51.34 27.77
CA ALA A 13 46.29 52.54 28.56
C ALA A 13 44.92 53.13 28.91
N TYR A 14 44.55 52.98 30.18
CA TYR A 14 43.27 53.41 30.70
C TYR A 14 43.46 54.55 31.69
N ARG A 15 42.88 55.72 31.40
CA ARG A 15 42.96 56.89 32.27
C ARG A 15 41.63 57.11 32.99
N LEU A 16 41.68 57.24 34.30
CA LEU A 16 40.52 57.41 35.16
C LEU A 16 40.90 58.22 36.39
N ASN A 17 40.15 59.28 36.70
CA ASN A 17 40.37 60.14 37.87
C ASN A 17 41.84 60.58 38.04
N ASN A 18 42.47 61.03 36.95
CA ASN A 18 43.87 61.43 36.87
C ASN A 18 44.92 60.34 37.15
N ARG A 19 44.50 59.08 37.22
CA ARG A 19 45.39 57.91 37.30
C ARG A 19 45.47 57.24 35.94
N LEU A 20 46.68 56.85 35.54
CA LEU A 20 46.92 56.13 34.29
C LEU A 20 47.28 54.69 34.60
N ARG A 21 46.46 53.74 34.16
CA ARG A 21 46.76 52.32 34.25
C ARG A 21 47.24 51.80 32.91
N LEU A 22 48.41 51.17 32.92
CA LEU A 22 49.03 50.55 31.76
C LEU A 22 49.01 49.03 31.96
N SER A 23 48.24 48.32 31.15
CA SER A 23 48.11 46.86 31.22
C SER A 23 48.59 46.24 29.90
N TYR A 24 49.65 45.45 29.97
CA TYR A 24 50.25 44.79 28.82
C TYR A 24 49.73 43.37 28.66
N TYR A 25 49.24 43.08 27.47
CA TYR A 25 48.70 41.80 27.04
C TYR A 25 49.59 41.18 25.98
N HIS A 26 49.94 39.91 26.18
CA HIS A 26 50.60 39.09 25.18
C HIS A 26 49.65 37.98 24.73
N ASN A 27 49.28 37.95 23.44
CA ASN A 27 48.29 37.01 22.89
C ASN A 27 46.97 36.99 23.69
N GLY A 28 46.49 38.15 24.12
CA GLY A 28 45.27 38.29 24.94
C GLY A 28 45.43 37.95 26.42
N LEU A 29 46.58 37.44 26.86
CA LEU A 29 46.86 37.16 28.28
C LEU A 29 47.53 38.35 28.94
N LEU A 30 46.97 38.82 30.07
CA LEU A 30 47.57 39.87 30.87
C LEU A 30 48.90 39.39 31.46
N ARG A 31 50.00 40.07 31.11
CA ARG A 31 51.34 39.76 31.63
C ARG A 31 51.80 40.74 32.70
N PHE A 32 51.37 41.99 32.58
CA PHE A 32 51.82 43.07 33.46
C PHE A 32 50.76 44.15 33.56
N SER A 33 50.61 44.75 34.74
CA SER A 33 49.78 45.95 34.94
C SER A 33 50.46 46.90 35.91
N ARG A 34 50.56 48.17 35.55
CA ARG A 34 51.10 49.25 36.37
C ARG A 34 50.07 50.36 36.51
N LEU A 35 49.87 50.81 37.74
CA LEU A 35 49.10 52.01 38.04
C LEU A 35 50.07 53.16 38.28
N ILE A 36 49.86 54.25 37.57
CA ILE A 36 50.62 55.50 37.71
C ILE A 36 49.67 56.51 38.33
N SER A 37 50.05 57.01 39.50
CA SER A 37 49.30 58.04 40.23
C SER A 37 50.18 59.28 40.33
N SER A 38 49.58 60.46 40.21
CA SER A 38 50.25 61.72 40.53
C SER A 38 50.15 61.94 42.04
N ASP A 39 51.26 61.77 42.78
CA ASP A 39 51.29 61.94 44.24
C ASP A 39 51.30 63.42 44.68
N THR A 40 51.47 64.36 43.74
CA THR A 40 51.55 65.80 44.03
C THR A 40 50.44 66.56 43.30
N PRO A 41 49.53 67.26 44.01
CA PRO A 41 48.36 67.92 43.41
C PRO A 41 48.70 69.09 42.46
N THR A 42 49.94 69.56 42.46
CA THR A 42 50.41 70.71 41.66
C THR A 42 51.24 70.34 40.42
N GLN A 43 51.64 69.09 40.26
CA GLN A 43 52.29 68.65 39.02
C GLN A 43 51.20 68.20 38.05
N LEU A 44 51.15 68.82 36.86
CA LEU A 44 50.34 68.29 35.77
C LEU A 44 50.66 66.80 35.63
N PRO A 45 49.64 65.93 35.47
CA PRO A 45 49.86 64.51 35.31
C PRO A 45 50.92 64.32 34.22
N GLY A 46 52.03 63.66 34.55
CA GLY A 46 53.10 63.39 33.61
C GLY A 46 52.54 62.90 32.28
N ASN A 47 53.10 63.40 31.18
CA ASN A 47 52.61 63.16 29.84
C ASN A 47 52.42 61.65 29.63
N ALA A 48 51.19 61.22 29.33
CA ALA A 48 50.89 59.79 29.21
C ALA A 48 51.71 59.13 28.11
N ALA A 49 52.09 59.89 27.07
CA ALA A 49 53.00 59.44 26.03
C ALA A 49 54.36 59.02 26.60
N ASP A 50 54.94 59.82 27.51
CA ASP A 50 56.24 59.55 28.12
C ASP A 50 56.20 58.26 28.96
N GLU A 51 55.13 58.07 29.74
CA GLU A 51 54.98 56.86 30.55
C GLU A 51 54.73 55.60 29.69
N ILE A 52 54.02 55.74 28.57
CA ILE A 52 53.85 54.67 27.58
C ILE A 52 55.19 54.35 26.91
N ALA A 53 55.98 55.37 26.54
CA ALA A 53 57.29 55.20 25.95
C ALA A 53 58.29 54.52 26.92
N LYS A 54 58.32 54.94 28.19
CA LYS A 54 59.09 54.27 29.25
C LYS A 54 58.68 52.80 29.39
N THR A 55 57.38 52.50 29.29
CA THR A 55 56.88 51.13 29.36
C THR A 55 57.35 50.29 28.17
N GLN A 56 57.35 50.84 26.96
CA GLN A 56 57.89 50.18 25.77
C GLN A 56 59.39 49.87 25.92
N LEU A 57 60.18 50.83 26.42
CA LEU A 57 61.61 50.63 26.66
C LEU A 57 61.85 49.53 27.70
N TYR A 58 61.05 49.51 28.76
CA TYR A 58 61.09 48.47 29.78
C TYR A 58 60.77 47.08 29.19
N LEU A 59 59.69 46.96 28.40
CA LEU A 59 59.29 45.71 27.76
C LEU A 59 60.35 45.20 26.77
N THR A 60 60.99 46.11 26.04
CA THR A 60 62.09 45.80 25.12
C THR A 60 63.34 45.38 25.88
N GLY A 61 63.68 46.08 26.98
CA GLY A 61 64.81 45.75 27.85
C GLY A 61 64.67 44.38 28.52
N GLN A 62 63.46 44.02 28.92
CA GLN A 62 63.14 42.69 29.47
C GLN A 62 62.99 41.59 28.40
N ARG A 63 63.19 41.92 27.11
CA ARG A 63 62.97 41.01 25.96
C ARG A 63 61.56 40.43 25.89
N ILE A 64 60.57 41.10 26.49
CA ILE A 64 59.15 40.73 26.42
C ILE A 64 58.55 41.22 25.10
N LEU A 65 58.95 42.41 24.65
CA LEU A 65 58.65 42.95 23.33
C LEU A 65 59.87 42.72 22.41
N PRO A 66 59.73 42.02 21.28
CA PRO A 66 60.80 41.91 20.28
C PRO A 66 61.20 43.30 19.76
N ARG A 67 62.48 43.50 19.45
CA ARG A 67 63.01 44.82 19.03
C ARG A 67 62.36 45.37 17.76
N GLU A 68 61.90 44.49 16.88
CA GLU A 68 61.24 44.83 15.62
C GLU A 68 59.71 44.86 15.73
N ALA A 69 59.16 44.46 16.89
CA ALA A 69 57.72 44.43 17.09
C ALA A 69 57.18 45.81 17.46
N ARG A 70 56.09 46.20 16.78
CA ARG A 70 55.33 47.40 17.09
C ARG A 70 54.44 47.17 18.31
N LEU A 71 54.41 48.12 19.23
CA LEU A 71 53.52 48.08 20.39
C LEU A 71 52.16 48.69 20.02
N HIS A 72 51.10 47.88 20.06
CA HIS A 72 49.75 48.36 19.81
C HIS A 72 49.14 48.93 21.09
N VAL A 73 48.90 50.24 21.13
CA VAL A 73 48.39 50.94 22.32
C VAL A 73 46.91 51.25 22.13
N LEU A 74 46.09 50.71 23.02
CA LEU A 74 44.67 51.05 23.13
C LEU A 74 44.52 52.14 24.17
N LEU A 75 44.11 53.33 23.72
CA LEU A 75 43.88 54.48 24.59
C LEU A 75 42.40 54.50 24.95
N LEU A 76 42.11 54.41 26.24
CA LEU A 76 40.76 54.46 26.77
C LEU A 76 40.70 55.60 27.79
N ASP A 77 40.03 56.69 27.42
CA ASP A 77 39.94 57.89 28.25
C ASP A 77 38.56 58.54 28.13
N PRO A 78 37.72 58.46 29.18
CA PRO A 78 36.43 59.13 29.21
C PRO A 78 36.56 60.67 29.31
N SER A 79 37.75 61.19 29.65
CA SER A 79 38.00 62.63 29.85
C SER A 79 38.64 63.35 28.66
N GLY A 80 39.00 62.62 27.59
CA GLY A 80 39.59 63.18 26.35
C GLY A 80 41.01 63.76 26.48
N GLN A 81 41.69 63.53 27.60
CA GLN A 81 43.07 64.01 27.83
C GLN A 81 44.11 63.24 27.01
N LEU A 82 43.83 61.99 26.64
CA LEU A 82 44.74 61.14 25.87
C LEU A 82 44.79 61.46 24.35
N ASP A 83 43.99 62.40 23.85
CA ASP A 83 43.97 62.76 22.42
C ASP A 83 45.33 63.31 21.96
N SER A 84 45.94 64.18 22.78
CA SER A 84 47.29 64.71 22.54
C SER A 84 48.38 63.62 22.58
N THR A 85 48.17 62.60 23.42
CA THR A 85 49.07 61.44 23.56
C THR A 85 49.05 60.57 22.32
N GLN A 86 47.89 60.43 21.66
CA GLN A 86 47.75 59.64 20.43
C GLN A 86 48.64 60.20 19.31
N ALA A 87 48.61 61.52 19.10
CA ALA A 87 49.39 62.18 18.07
C ALA A 87 50.90 62.05 18.31
N GLN A 88 51.34 62.23 19.57
CA GLN A 88 52.75 62.11 19.94
C GLN A 88 53.29 60.68 19.78
N LEU A 89 52.53 59.66 20.19
CA LEU A 89 52.95 58.27 20.05
C LEU A 89 52.97 57.80 18.60
N ASN A 90 52.03 58.26 17.76
CA ASN A 90 52.00 57.89 16.35
C ASN A 90 53.13 58.54 15.52
N ALA A 91 53.83 59.54 16.06
CA ALA A 91 55.02 60.10 15.41
C ALA A 91 56.20 59.10 15.41
N ASP A 92 56.20 58.13 16.32
CA ASP A 92 57.23 57.08 16.43
C ASP A 92 56.70 55.77 15.80
N PRO A 93 57.41 55.18 14.81
CA PRO A 93 57.00 53.92 14.18
C PRO A 93 56.89 52.73 15.15
N ALA A 94 57.51 52.81 16.34
CA ALA A 94 57.45 51.77 17.37
C ALA A 94 56.03 51.60 17.96
N PHE A 95 55.14 52.57 17.80
CA PHE A 95 53.79 52.54 18.39
C PHE A 95 52.69 52.53 17.33
N SER A 96 51.63 51.78 17.59
CA SER A 96 50.36 51.85 16.85
C SER A 96 49.25 52.20 17.83
N THR A 97 48.77 53.44 17.82
CA THR A 97 47.74 53.83 18.80
C THR A 97 46.33 53.82 18.21
N ARG A 98 45.36 53.39 19.02
CA ARG A 98 43.94 53.47 18.71
C ARG A 98 43.18 53.99 19.91
N LEU A 99 42.51 55.12 19.74
CA LEU A 99 41.56 55.64 20.72
C LEU A 99 40.27 54.82 20.66
N ILE A 100 39.77 54.40 21.82
CA ILE A 100 38.50 53.71 21.97
C ILE A 100 37.48 54.72 22.47
N ASP A 101 36.53 55.05 21.60
CA ASP A 101 35.39 55.90 21.91
C ASP A 101 34.43 55.23 22.93
N MET A 102 33.89 56.04 23.85
CA MET A 102 32.99 55.58 24.91
C MET A 102 31.65 55.08 24.37
N ALA A 103 31.08 55.73 23.35
CA ALA A 103 29.80 55.28 22.77
C ALA A 103 29.97 53.93 22.05
N SER A 104 31.08 53.79 21.34
CA SER A 104 31.48 52.53 20.70
C SER A 104 31.68 51.40 21.73
N LEU A 105 32.26 51.72 22.89
CA LEU A 105 32.45 50.79 24.01
C LEU A 105 31.12 50.41 24.65
N GLY A 106 30.22 51.37 24.89
CA GLY A 106 28.87 51.14 25.43
C GLY A 106 28.06 50.19 24.56
N HIS A 107 28.07 50.41 23.26
CA HIS A 107 27.41 49.52 22.31
C HIS A 107 28.02 48.10 22.30
N ALA A 108 29.34 47.98 22.43
CA ALA A 108 30.03 46.69 22.47
C ALA A 108 29.74 45.90 23.76
N LEU A 109 29.68 46.59 24.90
CA LEU A 109 29.40 46.00 26.22
C LEU A 109 27.91 45.87 26.54
N ARG A 110 27.03 46.40 25.68
CA ARG A 110 25.58 46.51 25.90
C ARG A 110 25.24 47.28 27.19
N ILE A 111 25.97 48.35 27.47
CA ILE A 111 25.77 49.22 28.62
C ILE A 111 25.28 50.59 28.12
N PRO A 112 24.24 51.19 28.75
CA PRO A 112 23.80 52.53 28.39
C PRO A 112 24.92 53.58 28.53
N ASP A 113 25.06 54.44 27.53
CA ASP A 113 26.11 55.46 27.48
C ASP A 113 26.07 56.40 28.69
N SER A 114 24.88 56.74 29.18
CA SER A 114 24.69 57.57 30.38
C SER A 114 25.25 56.92 31.65
N PHE A 115 25.14 55.59 31.76
CA PHE A 115 25.68 54.84 32.90
C PHE A 115 27.20 54.73 32.82
N LEU A 116 27.75 54.48 31.62
CA LEU A 116 29.20 54.46 31.42
C LEU A 116 29.83 55.84 31.63
N ALA A 117 29.18 56.92 31.24
CA ALA A 117 29.67 58.27 31.49
C ALA A 117 29.72 58.59 32.98
N ALA A 118 28.72 58.14 33.76
CA ALA A 118 28.68 58.35 35.21
C ALA A 118 29.67 57.44 35.96
N THR A 119 29.87 56.20 35.51
CA THR A 119 30.75 55.23 36.16
C THR A 119 31.67 54.55 35.13
N PRO A 120 32.65 55.27 34.57
CA PRO A 120 33.53 54.72 33.54
C PRO A 120 34.36 53.54 34.02
N GLU A 121 34.60 53.44 35.34
CA GLU A 121 35.36 52.36 35.99
C GLU A 121 34.74 50.97 35.80
N VAL A 122 33.43 50.91 35.48
CA VAL A 122 32.70 49.66 35.27
C VAL A 122 33.02 49.02 33.92
N ALA A 123 33.46 49.81 32.92
CA ALA A 123 33.68 49.29 31.57
C ALA A 123 34.67 48.11 31.52
N PRO A 124 35.86 48.17 32.16
CA PRO A 124 36.76 47.01 32.24
C PRO A 124 36.16 45.80 32.97
N LEU A 125 35.37 46.03 34.03
CA LEU A 125 34.76 44.94 34.81
C LEU A 125 33.68 44.22 34.00
N ALA A 126 32.83 44.97 33.31
CA ALA A 126 31.80 44.42 32.45
C ALA A 126 32.40 43.69 31.24
N ALA A 127 33.53 44.15 30.70
CA ALA A 127 34.24 43.47 29.64
C ALA A 127 34.76 42.07 30.06
N ILE A 128 35.07 41.87 31.35
CA ILE A 128 35.55 40.59 31.88
C ILE A 128 34.38 39.68 32.31
N ALA A 129 33.27 40.25 32.81
CA ALA A 129 32.17 39.49 33.41
C ALA A 129 31.51 38.47 32.47
N GLY A 130 31.54 38.71 31.15
CA GLY A 130 30.94 37.83 30.14
C GLY A 130 31.89 36.82 29.51
N GLU A 131 33.19 36.90 29.77
CA GLU A 131 34.19 36.03 29.15
C GLU A 131 34.57 34.87 30.09
N PRO A 132 34.70 33.63 29.58
CA PRO A 132 35.16 32.52 30.39
C PRO A 132 36.58 32.81 30.88
N MET A 133 36.77 32.98 32.19
CA MET A 133 38.09 33.21 32.77
C MET A 133 38.99 32.00 32.45
N GLN A 134 39.93 32.20 31.52
CA GLN A 134 40.90 31.17 31.11
C GLN A 134 41.90 30.85 32.23
N LEU A 135 42.09 31.78 33.16
CA LEU A 135 42.99 31.62 34.29
C LEU A 135 42.18 31.48 35.59
N ASN A 136 41.91 30.23 35.96
CA ASN A 136 41.36 29.93 37.27
C ASN A 136 42.52 29.86 38.28
N LEU A 137 42.61 30.88 39.14
CA LEU A 137 43.63 30.96 40.18
C LEU A 137 43.35 30.03 41.37
N ALA A 138 42.19 29.37 41.40
CA ALA A 138 41.85 28.43 42.46
C ALA A 138 42.65 27.13 42.29
N PRO A 139 43.34 26.66 43.35
CA PRO A 139 43.90 25.33 43.40
C PRO A 139 42.85 24.25 43.10
N PRO A 140 43.22 23.13 42.46
CA PRO A 140 42.27 22.09 42.06
C PRO A 140 41.48 21.51 43.24
N GLU A 141 42.02 21.55 44.47
CA GLU A 141 41.36 21.09 45.69
C GLU A 141 40.08 21.88 45.99
N LEU A 142 40.06 23.18 45.72
CA LEU A 142 38.88 24.03 45.91
C LEU A 142 37.85 23.88 44.79
N LEU A 143 38.25 23.33 43.65
CA LEU A 143 37.37 23.15 42.48
C LEU A 143 36.56 21.85 42.51
N GLN A 144 36.96 20.87 43.33
CA GLN A 144 36.31 19.55 43.39
C GLN A 144 34.80 19.66 43.59
N ARG A 145 34.34 20.44 44.59
CA ARG A 145 32.90 20.63 44.86
C ARG A 145 32.15 21.25 43.69
N HIS A 146 32.76 22.20 42.99
CA HIS A 146 32.12 22.83 41.83
C HIS A 146 32.04 21.87 40.65
N THR A 147 33.09 21.08 40.40
CA THR A 147 33.06 20.04 39.37
C THR A 147 32.04 18.96 39.68
N GLU A 148 31.94 18.52 40.94
CA GLU A 148 30.93 17.56 41.40
C GLU A 148 29.51 18.10 41.21
N PHE A 149 29.27 19.36 41.56
CA PHE A 149 27.99 20.02 41.31
C PHE A 149 27.63 20.01 39.81
N ARG A 150 28.60 20.33 38.94
CA ARG A 150 28.39 20.28 37.48
C ARG A 150 28.07 18.88 37.00
N TRP A 151 28.80 17.86 37.49
CA TRP A 151 28.57 16.45 37.16
C TRP A 151 27.19 15.96 37.61
N ARG A 152 26.78 16.28 38.84
CA ARG A 152 25.44 15.93 39.35
C ARG A 152 24.36 16.59 38.51
N ARG A 153 24.50 17.88 38.19
CA ARG A 153 23.54 18.60 37.35
C ARG A 153 23.46 18.02 35.95
N SER A 154 24.58 17.67 35.32
CA SER A 154 24.58 17.03 34.00
C SER A 154 23.95 15.64 34.06
N LEU A 155 24.22 14.87 35.11
CA LEU A 155 23.63 13.54 35.26
C LEU A 155 22.10 13.61 35.41
N HIS A 156 21.60 14.55 36.21
CA HIS A 156 20.15 14.79 36.32
C HIS A 156 19.54 15.26 34.99
N ALA A 157 20.23 16.10 34.22
CA ALA A 157 19.76 16.53 32.91
C ALA A 157 19.67 15.37 31.91
N ILE A 158 20.69 14.50 31.89
CA ILE A 158 20.70 13.30 31.04
C ILE A 158 19.60 12.33 31.45
N ALA A 159 19.45 12.07 32.75
CA ALA A 159 18.38 11.21 33.27
C ALA A 159 16.99 11.74 32.89
N GLY A 160 16.78 13.06 33.00
CA GLY A 160 15.53 13.70 32.56
C GLY A 160 15.28 13.54 31.06
N ALA A 161 16.32 13.70 30.22
CA ALA A 161 16.20 13.50 28.78
C ALA A 161 15.85 12.04 28.41
N ILE A 162 16.48 11.07 29.07
CA ILE A 162 16.19 9.64 28.89
C ILE A 162 14.75 9.32 29.32
N ALA A 163 14.30 9.85 30.46
CA ALA A 163 12.94 9.67 30.94
C ALA A 163 11.90 10.23 29.95
N LEU A 164 12.14 11.42 29.39
CA LEU A 164 11.27 12.03 28.39
C LEU A 164 11.23 11.22 27.09
N LEU A 165 12.38 10.71 26.63
CA LEU A 165 12.43 9.82 25.47
C LEU A 165 11.66 8.52 25.72
N GLY A 166 11.83 7.91 26.89
CA GLY A 166 11.11 6.70 27.27
C GLY A 166 9.59 6.92 27.31
N LEU A 167 9.14 8.04 27.87
CA LEU A 167 7.73 8.43 27.85
C LEU A 167 7.21 8.64 26.43
N GLY A 168 7.97 9.31 25.57
CA GLY A 168 7.61 9.53 24.17
C GLY A 168 7.44 8.23 23.38
N ILE A 169 8.39 7.30 23.51
CA ILE A 169 8.33 5.99 22.86
C ILE A 169 7.13 5.18 23.37
N THR A 170 6.92 5.15 24.69
CA THR A 170 5.81 4.42 25.32
C THR A 170 4.46 4.97 24.84
N ALA A 171 4.31 6.30 24.78
CA ALA A 171 3.11 6.94 24.27
C ALA A 171 2.82 6.60 22.80
N ALA A 172 3.87 6.58 21.96
CA ALA A 172 3.73 6.20 20.55
C ALA A 172 3.27 4.73 20.38
N TYR A 173 3.88 3.80 21.14
CA TYR A 173 3.46 2.40 21.12
C TYR A 173 2.02 2.21 21.62
N TRP A 174 1.62 2.96 22.65
CA TRP A 174 0.26 2.89 23.17
C TRP A 174 -0.80 3.35 22.15
N LEU A 175 -0.54 4.45 21.45
CA LEU A 175 -1.42 4.92 20.36
C LEU A 175 -1.49 3.90 19.22
N HIS A 176 -0.37 3.29 18.84
CA HIS A 176 -0.35 2.26 17.80
C HIS A 176 -1.12 1.01 18.24
N ALA A 177 -1.00 0.60 19.51
CA ALA A 177 -1.75 -0.51 20.06
C ALA A 177 -3.26 -0.25 20.08
N GLN A 178 -3.70 1.00 20.32
CA GLN A 178 -5.11 1.37 20.23
C GLN A 178 -5.65 1.23 18.81
N ASP A 179 -4.92 1.72 17.81
CA ASP A 179 -5.33 1.58 16.41
C ASP A 179 -5.42 0.10 15.99
N LEU A 180 -4.44 -0.72 16.36
CA LEU A 180 -4.50 -2.17 16.12
C LEU A 180 -5.70 -2.83 16.80
N ASN A 181 -6.05 -2.41 18.02
CA ASN A 181 -7.20 -2.94 18.74
C ASN A 181 -8.53 -2.50 18.09
N ASP A 182 -8.60 -1.27 17.58
CA ASP A 182 -9.76 -0.78 16.84
C ASP A 182 -9.90 -1.48 15.49
N GLN A 183 -8.81 -1.75 14.78
CA GLN A 183 -8.79 -2.56 13.57
C GLN A 183 -9.27 -3.99 13.84
N ALA A 184 -8.79 -4.62 14.91
CA ALA A 184 -9.22 -5.95 15.33
C ALA A 184 -10.73 -5.99 15.64
N ARG A 185 -11.26 -4.96 16.33
CA ARG A 185 -12.69 -4.82 16.60
C ARG A 185 -13.51 -4.67 15.31
N ARG A 186 -13.05 -3.86 14.36
CA ARG A 186 -13.72 -3.70 13.05
C ARG A 186 -13.72 -5.01 12.25
N MET A 187 -12.60 -5.74 12.23
CA MET A 187 -12.52 -7.05 11.58
C MET A 187 -13.46 -8.07 12.22
N ALA A 188 -13.52 -8.12 13.56
CA ALA A 188 -14.44 -9.00 14.27
C ALA A 188 -15.92 -8.69 13.95
N GLN A 189 -16.27 -7.40 13.87
CA GLN A 189 -17.62 -6.97 13.46
C GLN A 189 -17.94 -7.36 12.01
N GLN A 190 -17.00 -7.18 11.09
CA GLN A 190 -17.16 -7.59 9.69
C GLN A 190 -17.36 -9.10 9.57
N GLN A 191 -16.60 -9.89 10.33
CA GLN A 191 -16.74 -11.33 10.36
C GLN A 191 -18.13 -11.76 10.86
N GLN A 192 -18.62 -11.17 11.95
CA GLN A 192 -19.98 -11.41 12.44
C GLN A 192 -21.05 -11.06 11.39
N GLN A 193 -20.90 -9.96 10.67
CA GLN A 193 -21.83 -9.58 9.60
C GLN A 193 -21.79 -10.56 8.43
N LEU A 194 -20.61 -11.02 8.03
CA LEU A 194 -20.44 -12.02 6.98
C LEU A 194 -21.05 -13.36 7.39
N ASP A 195 -20.82 -13.81 8.62
CA ASP A 195 -21.39 -15.05 9.14
C ASP A 195 -22.92 -14.98 9.18
N ALA A 196 -23.50 -13.86 9.63
CA ALA A 196 -24.95 -13.66 9.63
C ALA A 196 -25.53 -13.69 8.21
N ARG A 197 -24.86 -13.06 7.23
CA ARG A 197 -25.25 -13.13 5.82
C ARG A 197 -25.12 -14.53 5.26
N TYR A 198 -24.04 -15.24 5.60
CA TYR A 198 -23.81 -16.62 5.15
C TYR A 198 -24.91 -17.54 5.67
N GLN A 199 -25.30 -17.40 6.94
CA GLN A 199 -26.41 -18.13 7.54
C GLN A 199 -27.75 -17.78 6.88
N ALA A 200 -28.01 -16.51 6.59
CA ALA A 200 -29.23 -16.09 5.90
C ALA A 200 -29.33 -16.69 4.48
N ILE A 201 -28.23 -16.70 3.73
CA ILE A 201 -28.16 -17.35 2.41
C ILE A 201 -28.33 -18.86 2.56
N ALA A 202 -27.66 -19.47 3.55
CA ALA A 202 -27.76 -20.90 3.84
C ALA A 202 -29.20 -21.34 4.12
N GLN A 203 -29.96 -20.53 4.87
CA GLN A 203 -31.37 -20.75 5.16
C GLN A 203 -32.29 -20.50 3.96
N ALA A 204 -31.91 -19.59 3.06
CA ALA A 204 -32.67 -19.31 1.84
C ALA A 204 -32.44 -20.35 0.73
N PHE A 205 -31.44 -21.24 0.86
CA PHE A 205 -31.31 -22.34 -0.07
C PHE A 205 -32.52 -23.28 0.08
N PRO A 206 -33.23 -23.57 -1.02
CA PRO A 206 -34.27 -24.59 -0.98
C PRO A 206 -33.63 -25.92 -0.57
N VAL A 207 -34.34 -26.68 0.27
CA VAL A 207 -33.93 -28.04 0.63
C VAL A 207 -33.78 -28.83 -0.67
N GLN A 208 -32.55 -29.15 -1.03
CA GLN A 208 -32.25 -30.00 -2.19
C GLN A 208 -32.77 -31.40 -1.87
N THR A 209 -33.93 -31.73 -2.42
CA THR A 209 -34.55 -33.05 -2.30
C THR A 209 -33.86 -34.10 -3.21
N ALA A 210 -32.99 -33.67 -4.11
CA ALA A 210 -32.20 -34.53 -4.99
C ALA A 210 -30.74 -34.57 -4.52
N THR A 211 -30.20 -35.77 -4.33
CA THR A 211 -28.78 -35.96 -4.00
C THR A 211 -27.90 -35.45 -5.16
N PRO A 212 -26.68 -34.96 -4.87
CA PRO A 212 -25.74 -34.49 -5.89
C PRO A 212 -25.48 -35.54 -6.99
N GLU A 213 -25.50 -36.81 -6.61
CA GLU A 213 -25.36 -37.96 -7.49
C GLU A 213 -26.51 -38.08 -8.48
N HIS A 214 -27.76 -37.90 -8.03
CA HIS A 214 -28.92 -37.91 -8.90
C HIS A 214 -28.90 -36.73 -9.89
N LEU A 215 -28.43 -35.54 -9.48
CA LEU A 215 -28.29 -34.41 -10.40
C LEU A 215 -27.23 -34.66 -11.48
N ALA A 216 -26.07 -35.24 -11.11
CA ALA A 216 -25.04 -35.62 -12.07
C ALA A 216 -25.56 -36.67 -13.07
N GLN A 217 -26.29 -37.67 -12.58
CA GLN A 217 -26.93 -38.69 -13.42
C GLN A 217 -27.96 -38.06 -14.36
N THR A 218 -28.84 -37.20 -13.85
CA THR A 218 -29.90 -36.56 -14.65
C THR A 218 -29.32 -35.66 -15.73
N VAL A 219 -28.28 -34.88 -15.42
CA VAL A 219 -27.61 -34.02 -16.40
C VAL A 219 -26.87 -34.85 -17.45
N SER A 220 -26.21 -35.95 -17.04
CA SER A 220 -25.54 -36.85 -18.00
C SER A 220 -26.53 -37.53 -18.95
N LEU A 221 -27.67 -37.97 -18.42
CA LEU A 221 -28.75 -38.58 -19.20
C LEU A 221 -29.37 -37.58 -20.17
N ALA A 222 -29.65 -36.35 -19.71
CA ALA A 222 -30.15 -35.28 -20.56
C ALA A 222 -29.18 -34.95 -21.70
N ARG A 223 -27.87 -34.97 -21.43
CA ARG A 223 -26.83 -34.71 -22.42
C ARG A 223 -26.70 -35.86 -23.44
N HIS A 224 -26.87 -37.11 -22.99
CA HIS A 224 -26.91 -38.27 -23.89
C HIS A 224 -28.13 -38.23 -24.83
N LEU A 225 -29.33 -37.96 -24.30
CA LEU A 225 -30.55 -37.82 -25.12
C LEU A 225 -30.44 -36.67 -26.13
N ALA A 226 -29.82 -35.56 -25.75
CA ALA A 226 -29.62 -34.42 -26.67
C ALA A 226 -28.60 -34.72 -27.80
N SER A 227 -27.73 -35.73 -27.64
CA SER A 227 -26.64 -36.02 -28.58
C SER A 227 -27.00 -37.00 -29.71
N GLN A 228 -28.17 -37.63 -29.66
CA GLN A 228 -28.67 -38.53 -30.71
C GLN A 228 -30.12 -38.16 -31.09
N PRO A 229 -30.36 -37.02 -31.76
CA PRO A 229 -31.69 -36.71 -32.28
C PRO A 229 -32.02 -37.64 -33.46
N THR A 230 -32.92 -38.59 -33.27
CA THR A 230 -33.48 -39.40 -34.36
C THR A 230 -34.32 -38.51 -35.28
N ASP A 231 -34.05 -38.49 -36.59
CA ASP A 231 -34.84 -37.74 -37.58
C ASP A 231 -36.18 -38.45 -37.86
N THR A 232 -37.08 -38.31 -36.90
CA THR A 232 -38.46 -38.83 -36.97
C THR A 232 -39.23 -38.29 -38.17
N ALA A 233 -38.89 -37.08 -38.66
CA ALA A 233 -39.56 -36.48 -39.81
C ALA A 233 -39.20 -37.22 -41.11
N ALA A 234 -37.92 -37.55 -41.31
CA ALA A 234 -37.47 -38.34 -42.47
C ALA A 234 -38.06 -39.76 -42.46
N LEU A 235 -38.15 -40.39 -41.28
CA LEU A 235 -38.80 -41.69 -41.11
C LEU A 235 -40.28 -41.64 -41.49
N LEU A 236 -41.03 -40.69 -40.93
CA LEU A 236 -42.46 -40.51 -41.21
C LEU A 236 -42.71 -40.20 -42.69
N ALA A 237 -41.85 -39.39 -43.32
CA ALA A 237 -41.94 -39.08 -44.74
C ALA A 237 -41.73 -40.32 -45.61
N ALA A 238 -40.74 -41.15 -45.30
CA ALA A 238 -40.45 -42.40 -46.03
C ALA A 238 -41.63 -43.39 -45.97
N VAL A 239 -42.23 -43.56 -44.79
CA VAL A 239 -43.40 -44.43 -44.60
C VAL A 239 -44.63 -43.85 -45.28
N SER A 240 -44.89 -42.55 -45.15
CA SER A 240 -46.02 -41.88 -45.79
C SER A 240 -45.97 -41.96 -47.32
N GLN A 241 -44.77 -41.81 -47.91
CA GLN A 241 -44.57 -41.94 -49.35
C GLN A 241 -44.91 -43.36 -49.84
N ALA A 242 -44.51 -44.40 -49.09
CA ALA A 242 -44.82 -45.78 -49.45
C ALA A 242 -46.31 -46.11 -49.32
N LEU A 243 -46.99 -45.61 -48.29
CA LEU A 243 -48.45 -45.78 -48.13
C LEU A 243 -49.26 -45.02 -49.17
N SER A 244 -48.80 -43.86 -49.63
CA SER A 244 -49.48 -43.08 -50.67
C SER A 244 -49.60 -43.85 -52.00
N ALA A 245 -48.73 -44.82 -52.25
CA ALA A 245 -48.80 -45.71 -53.42
C ALA A 245 -49.85 -46.84 -53.28
N ALA A 246 -50.46 -47.00 -52.10
CA ALA A 246 -51.44 -48.05 -51.80
C ALA A 246 -52.69 -47.47 -51.11
N PRO A 247 -53.57 -46.75 -51.85
CA PRO A 247 -54.74 -46.07 -51.28
C PRO A 247 -55.79 -47.02 -50.68
N ASP A 248 -55.72 -48.32 -50.99
CA ASP A 248 -56.64 -49.35 -50.51
C ASP A 248 -56.28 -49.88 -49.09
N ILE A 249 -55.29 -49.27 -48.44
CA ILE A 249 -54.75 -49.70 -47.14
C ILE A 249 -54.85 -48.54 -46.16
N HIS A 250 -55.57 -48.74 -45.06
CA HIS A 250 -55.70 -47.79 -43.96
C HIS A 250 -54.72 -48.14 -42.85
N LEU A 251 -53.84 -47.21 -42.50
CA LEU A 251 -52.92 -47.32 -41.37
C LEU A 251 -53.68 -47.19 -40.04
N GLU A 252 -53.57 -48.19 -39.15
CA GLU A 252 -54.17 -48.14 -37.81
C GLU A 252 -53.17 -47.62 -36.77
N SER A 253 -51.92 -48.11 -36.77
CA SER A 253 -50.87 -47.62 -35.87
C SER A 253 -49.46 -47.78 -36.46
N LEU A 254 -48.56 -46.88 -36.04
CA LEU A 254 -47.14 -46.88 -36.35
C LEU A 254 -46.37 -46.79 -35.02
N ASP A 255 -45.70 -47.87 -34.65
CA ASP A 255 -44.84 -47.92 -33.47
C ASP A 255 -43.37 -47.99 -33.90
N TRP A 256 -42.49 -47.28 -33.20
CA TRP A 256 -41.05 -47.34 -33.45
C TRP A 256 -40.27 -47.58 -32.16
N ARG A 257 -39.15 -48.30 -32.26
CA ARG A 257 -38.20 -48.53 -31.17
C ARG A 257 -36.77 -48.37 -31.64
N ASP A 258 -35.97 -47.64 -30.86
CA ASP A 258 -34.52 -47.54 -31.10
C ASP A 258 -33.90 -48.93 -30.96
N GLY A 259 -33.13 -49.33 -31.98
CA GLY A 259 -32.41 -50.59 -31.96
C GLY A 259 -31.38 -50.62 -30.83
N VAL A 260 -31.45 -51.63 -29.96
CA VAL A 260 -30.40 -51.89 -28.97
C VAL A 260 -29.35 -52.79 -29.64
N PRO A 261 -28.07 -52.38 -29.73
CA PRO A 261 -27.00 -53.24 -30.24
C PRO A 261 -26.94 -54.55 -29.43
N PRO A 262 -26.73 -55.74 -30.05
CA PRO A 262 -26.10 -55.97 -31.35
C PRO A 262 -27.03 -56.45 -32.48
N THR A 263 -28.34 -56.58 -32.23
CA THR A 263 -29.24 -57.33 -33.13
C THR A 263 -29.97 -56.49 -34.18
N ALA A 264 -30.06 -55.18 -34.02
CA ALA A 264 -30.62 -54.29 -35.04
C ALA A 264 -29.86 -52.96 -35.05
N ASP A 265 -29.01 -52.79 -36.07
CA ASP A 265 -28.45 -51.49 -36.42
C ASP A 265 -29.55 -50.72 -37.18
N GLY A 266 -30.16 -49.72 -36.55
CA GLY A 266 -31.33 -49.00 -37.08
C GLY A 266 -32.58 -49.10 -36.20
N MET A 267 -33.61 -48.35 -36.59
CA MET A 267 -34.88 -48.23 -35.88
C MET A 267 -35.84 -49.34 -36.27
N THR A 268 -36.35 -50.14 -35.34
CA THR A 268 -37.41 -51.11 -35.66
C THR A 268 -38.76 -50.40 -35.69
N ILE A 269 -39.47 -50.54 -36.80
CA ILE A 269 -40.79 -49.97 -37.04
C ILE A 269 -41.80 -51.11 -37.20
N LYS A 270 -42.91 -51.01 -36.47
CA LYS A 270 -44.07 -51.88 -36.61
C LYS A 270 -45.23 -51.08 -37.17
N LEU A 271 -45.78 -51.56 -38.27
CA LEU A 271 -46.90 -50.98 -39.00
C LEU A 271 -48.10 -51.92 -38.88
N ASP A 272 -49.17 -51.47 -38.22
CA ASP A 272 -50.44 -52.21 -38.19
C ASP A 272 -51.44 -51.53 -39.13
N ALA A 273 -51.98 -52.27 -40.09
CA ALA A 273 -52.84 -51.74 -41.13
C ALA A 273 -54.00 -52.68 -41.48
N ALA A 274 -55.05 -52.09 -42.04
CA ALA A 274 -56.27 -52.78 -42.47
C ALA A 274 -56.61 -52.44 -43.93
N LEU A 275 -57.15 -53.39 -44.69
CA LEU A 275 -57.64 -53.09 -46.04
C LEU A 275 -59.00 -52.38 -45.98
N THR A 276 -59.15 -51.32 -46.77
CA THR A 276 -60.46 -50.66 -46.98
C THR A 276 -61.33 -51.47 -47.93
N SER A 277 -62.63 -51.57 -47.62
CA SER A 277 -63.64 -52.26 -48.44
C SER A 277 -63.26 -53.69 -48.83
N PHE A 278 -63.07 -54.55 -47.82
CA PHE A 278 -62.76 -55.96 -48.03
C PHE A 278 -64.02 -56.76 -48.41
N ASP A 279 -64.02 -57.33 -49.60
CA ASP A 279 -65.11 -58.10 -50.22
C ASP A 279 -65.08 -59.60 -49.85
N GLY A 280 -64.23 -60.00 -48.89
CA GLY A 280 -64.02 -61.39 -48.52
C GLY A 280 -63.01 -62.13 -49.41
N ASN A 281 -62.43 -61.47 -50.42
CA ASN A 281 -61.46 -62.09 -51.33
C ASN A 281 -60.03 -62.05 -50.76
N TYR A 282 -59.72 -63.04 -49.92
CA TYR A 282 -58.41 -63.16 -49.29
C TYR A 282 -57.24 -63.29 -50.27
N ARG A 283 -57.45 -63.85 -51.47
CA ARG A 283 -56.40 -63.95 -52.51
C ARG A 283 -56.05 -62.57 -53.07
N ALA A 284 -57.07 -61.75 -53.35
CA ALA A 284 -56.88 -60.37 -53.78
C ALA A 284 -56.27 -59.50 -52.66
N ALA A 285 -56.67 -59.73 -51.40
CA ALA A 285 -56.08 -59.04 -50.25
C ALA A 285 -54.58 -59.34 -50.09
N MET A 286 -54.17 -60.61 -50.20
CA MET A 286 -52.75 -60.98 -50.15
C MET A 286 -51.93 -60.34 -51.28
N GLN A 287 -52.48 -60.25 -52.49
CA GLN A 287 -51.80 -59.56 -53.62
C GLN A 287 -51.61 -58.06 -53.36
N ARG A 288 -52.55 -57.41 -52.67
CA ARG A 288 -52.43 -55.99 -52.28
C ARG A 288 -51.38 -55.80 -51.19
N ILE A 289 -51.34 -56.70 -50.20
CA ILE A 289 -50.31 -56.68 -49.13
C ILE A 289 -48.92 -56.93 -49.70
N GLU A 290 -48.76 -57.91 -50.59
CA GLU A 290 -47.48 -58.20 -51.25
C GLU A 290 -46.98 -56.97 -52.03
N ARG A 291 -47.87 -56.30 -52.77
CA ARG A 291 -47.53 -55.07 -53.50
C ARG A 291 -47.09 -53.94 -52.56
N LEU A 292 -47.72 -53.78 -51.40
CA LEU A 292 -47.27 -52.83 -50.37
C LEU A 292 -45.90 -53.20 -49.80
N MET A 293 -45.65 -54.48 -49.57
CA MET A 293 -44.34 -54.94 -49.09
C MET A 293 -43.24 -54.69 -50.13
N GLU A 294 -43.53 -54.84 -51.42
CA GLU A 294 -42.63 -54.48 -52.51
C GLU A 294 -42.37 -52.98 -52.58
N THR A 295 -43.39 -52.13 -52.43
CA THR A 295 -43.19 -50.66 -52.41
C THR A 295 -42.39 -50.21 -51.19
N LEU A 296 -42.62 -50.81 -50.02
CA LEU A 296 -41.82 -50.56 -48.81
C LEU A 296 -40.36 -50.98 -49.00
N ARG A 297 -40.08 -52.12 -49.66
CA ARG A 297 -38.72 -52.57 -49.98
C ARG A 297 -38.02 -51.72 -51.03
N ALA A 298 -38.77 -50.99 -51.86
CA ALA A 298 -38.20 -50.10 -52.86
C ALA A 298 -37.69 -48.77 -52.26
N VAL A 299 -38.05 -48.45 -51.01
CA VAL A 299 -37.58 -47.24 -50.32
C VAL A 299 -36.18 -47.49 -49.74
N PRO A 300 -35.13 -46.75 -50.16
CA PRO A 300 -33.74 -47.02 -49.76
C PRO A 300 -33.46 -46.96 -48.27
N SER A 301 -34.25 -46.21 -47.51
CA SER A 301 -34.11 -46.06 -46.06
C SER A 301 -34.81 -47.17 -45.26
N LEU A 302 -35.64 -48.01 -45.88
CA LEU A 302 -36.39 -49.09 -45.23
C LEU A 302 -35.77 -50.44 -45.58
N HIS A 303 -35.40 -51.20 -44.56
CA HIS A 303 -34.70 -52.47 -44.65
C HIS A 303 -35.51 -53.57 -43.94
N ASP A 304 -35.24 -54.83 -44.27
CA ASP A 304 -35.80 -56.02 -43.60
C ASP A 304 -37.34 -56.00 -43.42
N VAL A 305 -38.06 -55.70 -44.50
CA VAL A 305 -39.54 -55.66 -44.49
C VAL A 305 -40.11 -57.09 -44.41
N ARG A 306 -40.74 -57.41 -43.27
CA ARG A 306 -41.29 -58.73 -42.94
C ARG A 306 -42.75 -58.62 -42.53
N LEU A 307 -43.58 -59.54 -43.03
CA LEU A 307 -44.97 -59.66 -42.59
C LEU A 307 -44.98 -60.43 -41.26
N LEU A 308 -45.46 -59.80 -40.18
CA LEU A 308 -45.62 -60.44 -38.88
C LEU A 308 -46.94 -61.20 -38.79
N ASN A 309 -48.05 -60.53 -39.12
CA ASN A 309 -49.39 -61.11 -39.06
C ASN A 309 -50.08 -60.96 -40.41
N SER A 310 -50.58 -62.07 -40.94
CA SER A 310 -51.35 -62.13 -42.18
C SER A 310 -52.86 -62.15 -41.88
N PRO A 311 -53.71 -61.54 -42.74
CA PRO A 311 -55.17 -61.62 -42.58
C PRO A 311 -55.72 -63.03 -42.76
N VAL A 312 -54.95 -63.93 -43.38
CA VAL A 312 -55.28 -65.35 -43.52
C VAL A 312 -54.43 -66.13 -42.54
N ASN A 313 -55.07 -66.73 -41.56
CA ASN A 313 -54.41 -67.59 -40.59
C ASN A 313 -54.04 -68.93 -41.26
N ALA A 314 -52.77 -69.08 -41.65
CA ALA A 314 -52.24 -70.31 -42.24
C ALA A 314 -51.74 -71.33 -41.19
N GLU A 315 -51.89 -71.02 -39.89
CA GLU A 315 -51.55 -71.94 -38.82
C GLU A 315 -52.64 -72.99 -38.64
N SER A 316 -52.26 -74.27 -38.71
CA SER A 316 -53.17 -75.42 -38.67
C SER A 316 -53.84 -75.66 -37.30
N SER A 317 -53.78 -74.71 -36.37
CA SER A 317 -54.43 -74.75 -35.05
C SER A 317 -55.50 -73.68 -34.83
N SER A 318 -55.95 -72.99 -35.88
CA SER A 318 -57.06 -72.05 -35.80
C SER A 318 -58.43 -72.75 -35.78
N THR A 319 -59.05 -72.82 -34.62
CA THR A 319 -60.46 -73.22 -34.42
C THR A 319 -61.42 -72.35 -35.23
N LEU A 320 -62.11 -72.94 -36.21
CA LEU A 320 -63.23 -72.35 -36.93
C LEU A 320 -64.39 -72.09 -35.95
N THR A 321 -64.52 -70.86 -35.46
CA THR A 321 -65.68 -70.48 -34.64
C THR A 321 -66.85 -70.13 -35.56
N GLY A 322 -67.74 -71.09 -35.79
CA GLY A 322 -69.05 -70.83 -36.39
C GLY A 322 -69.92 -70.07 -35.39
N LYS A 323 -70.11 -68.75 -35.60
CA LYS A 323 -71.13 -67.98 -34.88
C LYS A 323 -72.42 -67.99 -35.69
N THR A 324 -73.43 -68.66 -35.13
CA THR A 324 -74.83 -68.56 -35.55
C THR A 324 -75.34 -67.13 -35.34
N LEU A 325 -76.23 -66.72 -36.25
CA LEU A 325 -76.76 -65.38 -36.47
C LEU A 325 -77.08 -64.59 -35.18
N ASN A 326 -76.48 -63.41 -35.05
CA ASN A 326 -77.10 -62.27 -34.38
C ASN A 326 -77.25 -61.15 -35.43
N ALA A 327 -78.50 -60.79 -35.74
CA ALA A 327 -78.84 -59.65 -36.56
C ALA A 327 -78.59 -58.37 -35.75
N GLY A 328 -77.63 -57.54 -36.19
CA GLY A 328 -77.36 -56.24 -35.58
C GLY A 328 -75.91 -55.75 -35.61
N ALA A 329 -74.95 -56.55 -36.07
CA ALA A 329 -73.59 -56.09 -36.34
C ALA A 329 -73.25 -56.39 -37.78
N SER A 330 -73.25 -55.37 -38.64
CA SER A 330 -72.55 -55.40 -39.92
C SER A 330 -71.05 -55.47 -39.64
N ASN A 331 -70.57 -56.63 -39.21
CA ASN A 331 -69.14 -56.96 -39.25
C ASN A 331 -68.82 -57.20 -40.72
N GLU A 332 -68.55 -56.12 -41.46
CA GLU A 332 -67.75 -56.26 -42.67
C GLU A 332 -66.47 -57.00 -42.27
N PRO A 333 -66.09 -58.07 -42.99
CA PRO A 333 -64.83 -58.71 -42.70
C PRO A 333 -63.73 -57.66 -42.87
N VAL A 334 -62.86 -57.49 -41.87
CA VAL A 334 -61.73 -56.55 -41.94
C VAL A 334 -60.46 -57.37 -42.04
N ALA A 335 -59.72 -57.20 -43.14
CA ALA A 335 -58.43 -57.85 -43.33
C ALA A 335 -57.33 -56.99 -42.67
N ARG A 336 -56.97 -57.34 -41.44
CA ARG A 336 -55.87 -56.72 -40.68
C ARG A 336 -54.56 -57.46 -40.89
N PHE A 337 -53.47 -56.72 -40.94
CA PHE A 337 -52.12 -57.26 -41.03
C PHE A 337 -51.11 -56.37 -40.31
N SER A 338 -49.98 -56.96 -39.94
CA SER A 338 -48.88 -56.27 -39.27
C SER A 338 -47.58 -56.49 -40.03
N ILE A 339 -46.85 -55.42 -40.32
CA ILE A 339 -45.53 -55.46 -40.96
C ILE A 339 -44.50 -54.94 -39.97
N GLU A 340 -43.34 -55.60 -39.92
CA GLU A 340 -42.15 -55.10 -39.25
C GLU A 340 -41.09 -54.75 -40.28
N LEU A 341 -40.38 -53.65 -40.05
CA LEU A 341 -39.30 -53.18 -40.92
C LEU A 341 -38.29 -52.38 -40.11
N ILE A 342 -37.07 -52.25 -40.64
CA ILE A 342 -35.97 -51.53 -40.00
C ILE A 342 -35.69 -50.26 -40.78
N TYR A 343 -35.83 -49.09 -40.16
CA TYR A 343 -35.39 -47.83 -40.74
C TYR A 343 -33.92 -47.59 -40.43
N ARG A 344 -33.15 -47.36 -41.49
CA ARG A 344 -31.76 -46.90 -41.41
C ARG A 344 -31.69 -45.57 -42.12
N GLU A 345 -31.08 -44.61 -41.46
CA GLU A 345 -30.80 -43.33 -42.09
C GLU A 345 -29.92 -43.59 -43.30
N ALA A 346 -30.39 -43.20 -44.48
CA ALA A 346 -29.60 -43.34 -45.70
C ALA A 346 -28.46 -42.32 -45.58
N THR A 347 -27.25 -42.80 -45.32
CA THR A 347 -26.05 -41.96 -45.46
C THR A 347 -26.04 -41.39 -46.88
N PRO A 348 -25.85 -40.06 -47.05
CA PRO A 348 -25.78 -39.44 -48.37
C PRO A 348 -24.63 -39.98 -49.23
#